data_AF-A0A5J5J1S9-F1
#
_entry.id   AF-A0A5J5J1S9-F1
#
_cell.length_a   1.000
_cell.length_b   1.000
_cell.length_c   1.000
_cell.angle_alpha   90.00
_cell.angle_beta   90.00
_cell.angle_gamma   90.00
#
_symmetry.space_group_name_H-M   'P 1'
#
loop_
_entity.id
_entity.type
_entity.pdbx_description
1 polymer ?
#
loop_
_entity_poly.entity_id
_entity_poly.type
_entity_poly.pdbx_seq_one_letter_code
_entity_poly.pdbx_strand_id
1 'polypeptide(L)'
;MADANNIGKIIAQAWEDDAFKAKLIADPTATLAEAGVSAPEGARFEVVEDTAEVVHFVLPARTSELSDDQLEAVAGGDILTLTDWGGVDASRTVRG
;
A
#
# COMPACT_ATOMS: atom_id res chain seq x y z
N MET A 1 -9.01 0.09 12.45
CA MET A 1 -9.12 0.15 10.98
C MET A 1 -8.39 1.40 10.57
N ALA A 2 -7.28 1.27 9.84
CA ALA A 2 -6.60 2.43 9.27
C ALA A 2 -7.41 2.84 8.04
N ASP A 3 -8.04 4.00 8.07
CA ASP A 3 -8.87 4.45 6.96
C ASP A 3 -7.98 4.72 5.75
N ALA A 4 -8.35 4.20 4.57
CA ALA A 4 -7.64 4.40 3.29
C ALA A 4 -7.42 5.89 2.95
N ASN A 5 -8.15 6.78 3.61
CA ASN A 5 -8.06 8.24 3.52
C ASN A 5 -6.80 8.85 4.19
N ASN A 6 -5.92 8.03 4.77
CA ASN A 6 -4.74 8.48 5.54
C ASN A 6 -3.43 8.46 4.72
N ILE A 7 -3.25 7.51 3.80
CA ILE A 7 -1.98 7.34 3.05
C ILE A 7 -1.70 8.54 2.12
N GLY A 8 -2.73 9.06 1.44
CA GLY A 8 -2.55 10.24 0.58
C GLY A 8 -2.05 11.48 1.34
N LYS A 9 -2.44 11.63 2.61
CA LYS A 9 -1.96 12.73 3.48
C LYS A 9 -0.50 12.53 3.87
N ILE A 10 -0.10 11.30 4.14
CA ILE A 10 1.29 10.96 4.48
C ILE A 10 2.21 11.23 3.28
N ILE A 11 1.77 10.90 2.07
CA ILE A 11 2.52 11.19 0.84
C ILE A 11 2.62 12.70 0.62
N ALA A 12 1.51 13.43 0.74
CA ALA A 12 1.52 14.89 0.61
C ALA A 12 2.46 15.54 1.63
N GLN A 13 2.41 15.11 2.89
CA GLN A 13 3.31 15.58 3.93
C GLN A 13 4.78 15.26 3.61
N ALA A 14 5.08 14.08 3.08
CA ALA A 14 6.42 13.72 2.65
C ALA A 14 6.93 14.58 1.49
N TRP A 15 6.06 15.15 0.65
CA TRP A 15 6.48 16.11 -0.38
C TRP A 15 6.74 17.52 0.15
N GLU A 16 6.05 17.92 1.22
CA GLU A 16 6.17 19.27 1.80
C GLU A 16 7.25 19.38 2.89
N ASP A 17 7.58 18.27 3.57
CA ASP A 17 8.54 18.22 4.67
C ASP A 17 9.63 17.16 4.41
N ASP A 18 10.81 17.63 3.99
CA ASP A 18 11.98 16.78 3.73
C ASP A 18 12.48 16.03 4.97
N ALA A 19 12.30 16.61 6.17
CA ALA A 19 12.70 15.92 7.41
C ALA A 19 11.73 14.77 7.72
N PHE A 20 10.44 14.98 7.50
CA PHE A 20 9.45 13.92 7.57
C PHE A 20 9.71 12.84 6.52
N LYS A 21 10.00 13.21 5.27
CA LYS A 21 10.36 12.26 4.21
C LYS A 21 11.57 11.40 4.60
N ALA A 22 12.64 12.04 5.07
CA ALA A 22 13.84 11.34 5.52
C ALA A 22 13.54 10.36 6.67
N LYS A 23 12.70 10.76 7.64
CA LYS A 23 12.26 9.89 8.72
C LYS A 23 11.41 8.71 8.19
N LEU A 24 10.49 8.97 7.28
CA LEU A 24 9.61 7.96 6.68
C LEU A 24 10.40 6.90 5.92
N ILE A 25 11.45 7.29 5.18
CA ILE A 25 12.33 6.36 4.47
C ILE A 25 13.22 5.58 5.44
N ALA A 26 13.75 6.23 6.48
CA ALA A 26 14.67 5.61 7.43
C ALA A 26 13.99 4.63 8.40
N ASP A 27 12.80 4.97 8.90
CA ASP A 27 11.99 4.11 9.78
C ASP A 27 10.50 4.22 9.41
N PRO A 28 10.07 3.50 8.35
CA PRO A 28 8.69 3.53 7.90
C PRO A 28 7.73 2.99 8.95
N THR A 29 8.14 1.99 9.72
CA THR A 29 7.25 1.29 10.66
C THR A 29 6.90 2.20 11.83
N ALA A 30 7.89 2.88 12.43
CA ALA A 30 7.63 3.83 13.49
C ALA A 30 6.84 5.04 12.99
N THR A 31 7.21 5.57 11.82
CA THR A 31 6.58 6.77 11.25
C THR A 31 5.12 6.53 10.87
N LEU A 32 4.81 5.38 10.28
CA LEU A 32 3.44 5.00 9.92
C LEU A 32 2.60 4.63 11.14
N ALA A 33 3.22 4.06 12.19
CA ALA A 33 2.53 3.77 13.45
C ALA A 33 2.02 5.05 14.15
N GLU A 34 2.77 6.16 14.06
CA GLU A 34 2.31 7.48 14.54
C GLU A 34 1.03 7.94 13.83
N ALA A 35 0.87 7.58 12.55
CA ALA A 35 -0.34 7.82 11.77
C ALA A 35 -1.44 6.76 11.98
N GLY A 36 -1.24 5.78 12.87
CA GLY A 36 -2.19 4.70 13.12
C GLY A 36 -2.19 3.58 12.06
N VAL A 37 -1.15 3.52 11.22
CA VAL A 37 -0.95 2.49 10.20
C VAL A 37 0.07 1.48 10.74
N SER A 38 -0.32 0.20 10.81
CA SER A 38 0.54 -0.88 11.32
C SER A 38 0.77 -1.93 10.25
N ALA A 39 1.97 -2.52 10.26
CA ALA A 39 2.30 -3.61 9.37
C ALA A 39 1.57 -4.89 9.80
N PRO A 40 1.24 -5.79 8.85
CA PRO A 40 0.77 -7.13 9.16
C PRO A 40 1.77 -7.91 10.03
N GLU A 41 1.28 -8.88 10.80
CA GLU A 41 2.11 -9.73 11.64
C GLU A 41 3.20 -10.44 10.79
N GLY A 42 4.46 -10.32 11.23
CA GLY A 42 5.60 -10.89 10.51
C GLY A 42 6.07 -10.12 9.28
N ALA A 43 5.45 -8.99 8.95
CA ALA A 43 5.85 -8.11 7.84
C ALA A 43 6.43 -6.77 8.35
N ARG A 44 7.12 -6.06 7.47
CA ARG A 44 7.62 -4.70 7.70
C ARG A 44 7.25 -3.79 6.54
N PHE A 45 7.14 -2.50 6.80
CA PHE A 45 7.05 -1.50 5.74
C PHE A 45 8.44 -1.18 5.19
N GLU A 46 8.52 -1.00 3.88
CA GLU A 46 9.70 -0.51 3.17
C GLU A 46 9.21 0.61 2.23
N VAL A 47 9.92 1.74 2.25
CA VAL A 47 9.58 2.93 1.47
C VAL A 47 10.75 3.24 0.57
N VAL A 48 10.48 3.32 -0.72
CA VAL A 48 11.45 3.72 -1.74
C VAL A 48 10.88 4.92 -2.48
N GLU A 49 11.69 5.97 -2.59
CA GLU A 49 11.33 7.16 -3.37
C GLU A 49 11.59 6.88 -4.85
N ASP A 50 10.57 7.11 -5.67
CA ASP A 50 10.71 7.01 -7.11
C ASP A 50 11.39 8.29 -7.64
N THR A 51 12.40 8.12 -8.48
CA THR A 51 13.19 9.24 -9.05
C THR A 51 13.19 9.14 -10.56
N ALA A 52 13.49 10.23 -11.25
CA ALA A 52 13.52 10.25 -12.72
C ALA A 52 14.57 9.30 -13.34
N GLU A 53 15.50 8.80 -12.53
CA GLU A 53 16.64 7.99 -12.98
C GLU A 53 16.45 6.49 -12.74
N VAL A 54 15.51 6.10 -11.87
CA VAL A 54 15.35 4.71 -11.41
C VAL A 54 13.90 4.29 -11.54
N VAL A 55 13.67 3.12 -12.14
CA VAL A 55 12.35 2.49 -12.23
C VAL A 55 12.29 1.30 -11.29
N HIS A 56 11.28 1.24 -10.44
CA HIS A 56 11.10 0.18 -9.45
C HIS A 56 10.07 -0.86 -9.92
N PHE A 57 10.39 -2.15 -9.71
CA PHE A 57 9.44 -3.26 -9.89
C PHE A 57 9.29 -3.99 -8.56
N VAL A 58 8.05 -4.15 -8.10
CA VAL A 58 7.74 -5.01 -6.96
C VAL A 58 7.49 -6.42 -7.49
N LEU A 59 8.39 -7.34 -7.18
CA LEU A 59 8.17 -8.75 -7.48
C LEU A 59 7.40 -9.38 -6.30
N PRO A 60 6.15 -9.82 -6.49
CA PRO A 60 5.37 -10.45 -5.43
C PRO A 60 5.99 -11.78 -5.01
N ALA A 61 5.74 -12.18 -3.76
CA ALA A 61 6.16 -13.48 -3.27
C ALA A 61 5.56 -14.60 -4.13
N ARG A 62 6.36 -15.62 -4.43
CA ARG A 62 5.88 -16.80 -5.17
C ARG A 62 4.79 -17.49 -4.35
N THR A 63 3.55 -17.38 -4.81
CA THR A 63 2.46 -18.23 -4.35
C THR A 63 2.42 -19.49 -5.22
N SER A 64 2.35 -20.66 -4.60
CA SER A 64 2.45 -21.96 -5.30
C SER A 64 1.13 -22.44 -5.91
N GLU A 65 0.08 -21.61 -5.95
CA GLU A 65 -1.28 -22.04 -6.32
C GLU A 65 -2.05 -20.99 -7.13
N LEU A 66 -1.43 -20.38 -8.15
CA LEU A 66 -2.19 -19.56 -9.10
C LEU A 66 -2.28 -20.29 -10.45
N SER A 67 -3.51 -20.45 -10.94
CA SER A 67 -3.75 -20.83 -12.34
C SER A 67 -3.39 -19.67 -13.27
N ASP A 68 -3.11 -19.93 -14.54
CA ASP A 68 -2.70 -18.93 -15.55
C ASP A 68 -3.64 -17.70 -15.58
N ASP A 69 -4.93 -17.87 -15.29
CA ASP A 69 -5.92 -16.79 -15.23
C ASP A 69 -5.75 -15.82 -14.03
N GLN A 70 -5.08 -16.22 -12.95
CA GLN A 70 -4.83 -15.36 -11.78
C GLN A 70 -3.51 -14.60 -11.87
N LEU A 71 -2.62 -14.98 -12.81
CA LEU A 71 -1.34 -14.29 -13.05
C LEU A 71 -1.53 -12.91 -13.68
N GLU A 72 -2.60 -12.71 -14.46
CA GLU A 72 -2.88 -11.44 -15.13
C GLU A 72 -3.29 -10.33 -14.13
N ALA A 73 -3.98 -10.69 -13.04
CA ALA A 73 -4.37 -9.76 -11.97
C ALA A 73 -3.17 -9.27 -11.12
N VAL A 74 -2.06 -10.01 -11.12
CA VAL A 74 -0.85 -9.68 -10.35
C VAL A 74 0.08 -8.73 -11.11
N ALA A 75 -0.06 -8.64 -12.43
CA ALA A 75 0.82 -7.85 -13.29
C ALA A 75 0.37 -6.38 -13.47
N GLY A 76 -0.88 -6.06 -13.11
CA GLY A 76 -1.35 -4.68 -13.05
C GLY A 76 -1.01 -4.11 -11.69
N GLY A 77 -0.05 -3.18 -11.61
CA GLY A 77 0.21 -2.42 -10.39
C GLY A 77 -1.01 -1.60 -9.99
N ASP A 78 -1.99 -2.22 -9.33
CA ASP A 78 -3.08 -1.55 -8.66
C ASP A 78 -2.60 -1.14 -7.27
N ILE A 79 -2.04 0.07 -7.23
CA ILE A 79 -1.65 0.75 -6.02
C ILE A 79 -2.91 1.32 -5.34
N LEU A 80 -3.15 0.80 -4.14
CA LEU A 80 -4.11 1.19 -3.10
C LEU A 80 -5.57 0.74 -3.30
N THR A 81 -5.93 -0.41 -2.70
CA THR A 81 -6.85 -0.37 -1.57
C THR A 81 -6.53 -1.45 -0.52
N LEU A 82 -6.59 -1.09 0.76
CA LEU A 82 -6.71 -2.04 1.88
C LEU A 82 -8.13 -2.70 1.92
N THR A 83 -8.84 -2.70 0.79
CA THR A 83 -10.25 -3.10 0.63
C THR A 83 -10.41 -4.13 -0.49
N ASP A 84 -9.39 -4.40 -1.29
CA ASP A 84 -9.47 -5.40 -2.36
C ASP A 84 -9.43 -6.84 -1.80
N TRP A 85 -8.91 -7.01 -0.57
CA TRP A 85 -8.98 -8.27 0.15
C TRP A 85 -10.22 -8.34 1.04
N GLY A 86 -11.33 -8.76 0.44
CA GLY A 86 -12.56 -9.10 1.16
C GLY A 86 -13.76 -8.79 0.31
N GLY A 87 -14.24 -9.78 -0.44
CA GLY A 87 -15.40 -9.67 -1.32
C GLY A 87 -16.64 -9.10 -0.62
N VAL A 88 -16.77 -7.78 -0.63
CA VAL A 88 -18.02 -7.07 -0.43
C VAL A 88 -18.49 -6.58 -1.79
N ASP A 89 -19.38 -7.40 -2.34
CA ASP A 89 -20.24 -7.12 -3.47
C ASP A 89 -20.94 -5.75 -3.31
N ALA A 90 -20.64 -4.82 -4.21
CA ALA A 90 -21.29 -3.51 -4.29
C ALA A 90 -22.74 -3.59 -4.82
N SER A 91 -23.29 -4.78 -5.06
CA SER A 91 -24.69 -4.98 -5.45
C SER A 91 -25.62 -5.17 -4.24
N ARG A 92 -25.73 -4.15 -3.39
CA ARG A 92 -26.90 -4.03 -2.49
C ARG A 92 -27.44 -2.61 -2.41
N THR A 93 -27.85 -2.10 -3.56
CA THR A 93 -29.01 -1.18 -3.61
C THR A 93 -30.28 -2.03 -3.55
N VAL A 94 -31.05 -1.91 -2.46
CA VAL A 94 -32.51 -2.15 -2.29
C VAL A 94 -32.75 -2.24 -0.78
N ARG A 95 -33.66 -1.53 -0.11
CA ARG A 95 -34.67 -0.48 -0.40
C ARG A 95 -35.00 0.15 0.97
N GLY A 96 -35.62 1.33 0.95
CA GLY A 96 -36.42 1.81 2.08
C GLY A 96 -37.70 0.99 2.28
#